data_AF-A0A9P4HFP7-F1
#
_entry.id   AF-A0A9P4HFP7-F1
#
_cell.length_a   1.000
_cell.length_b   1.000
_cell.length_c   1.000
_cell.angle_alpha   90.00
_cell.angle_beta   90.00
_cell.angle_gamma   90.00
#
_symmetry.space_group_name_H-M   'P 1'
#
loop_
_entity.id
_entity.type
_entity.pdbx_description
1 polymer ?
#
loop_
_entity_poly.entity_id
_entity_poly.type
_entity_poly.pdbx_seq_one_letter_code
_entity_poly.pdbx_strand_id
1 'polypeptide(L)'
;MPLLDLPPEIFQRVIAIYVHIVGIRKAARIRTVCRTFTCFINEEFFARQPASKFIARVPKELLGKTIPKTKASVPNDHVDTASLVAIMLQRRDLVTALLSNGADVWGGTSPLGRPLVTAASKKDVEVLYILLSKARETDGGQSQTVQSNTLVEAMLRALQDNLAFASTVLLYWHIKHLGKPALAQRDQLFAQAAHVGHIPLLGMLLDQVFIGPLKEKYTKVLVDSLQANKHSAAILAVCLEKRLVHSDTRFRSRPNDEASALRD
;
A
#
# COMPACT_ATOMS: atom_id res chain seq x y z
N MET A 1 28.60 15.25 25.56
CA MET A 1 28.08 16.44 24.86
C MET A 1 26.75 16.80 25.50
N PRO A 2 26.69 17.83 26.36
CA PRO A 2 25.53 18.12 27.21
C PRO A 2 24.26 18.54 26.43
N LEU A 3 24.38 18.77 25.11
CA LEU A 3 23.24 19.16 24.27
C LEU A 3 22.24 18.04 24.02
N LEU A 4 22.68 16.76 24.03
CA LEU A 4 21.80 15.61 23.77
C LEU A 4 21.02 15.16 25.02
N ASP A 5 21.39 15.68 26.19
CA ASP A 5 20.72 15.40 27.45
C ASP A 5 19.49 16.32 27.68
N LEU A 6 19.22 17.23 26.74
CA LEU A 6 18.07 18.11 26.78
C LEU A 6 16.80 17.37 26.34
N PRO A 7 15.63 17.70 26.93
CA PRO A 7 14.35 17.26 26.39
C PRO A 7 14.21 17.61 24.90
N PRO A 8 13.59 16.74 24.09
CA PRO A 8 13.55 16.88 22.64
C PRO A 8 12.92 18.21 22.18
N GLU A 9 12.00 18.79 22.95
CA GLU A 9 11.35 20.07 22.66
C GLU A 9 12.34 21.24 22.80
N ILE A 10 13.18 21.21 23.84
CA ILE A 10 14.21 22.22 24.07
C ILE A 10 15.30 22.09 23.01
N PHE A 11 15.70 20.85 22.70
CA PHE A 11 16.64 20.56 21.64
C PHE A 11 16.14 21.08 20.28
N GLN A 12 14.89 20.80 19.92
CA GLN A 12 14.27 21.29 18.68
C GLN A 12 14.24 22.82 18.63
N ARG A 13 13.92 23.51 19.74
CA ARG A 13 13.97 24.98 19.82
C ARG A 13 15.38 25.52 19.60
N VAL A 14 16.41 24.89 20.18
CA VAL A 14 17.81 25.27 19.96
C VAL A 14 18.19 25.12 18.49
N ILE A 15 17.80 24.02 17.83
CA ILE A 15 18.02 23.82 16.39
C ILE A 15 17.29 24.88 15.57
N ALA A 16 16.03 25.19 15.88
CA ALA A 16 15.26 26.21 15.18
C ALA A 16 15.92 27.60 15.28
N ILE A 17 16.34 28.01 16.48
CA ILE A 17 17.06 29.27 16.71
C ILE A 17 18.39 29.28 15.95
N TYR A 18 19.13 28.17 16.00
CA TYR A 18 20.40 28.04 15.29
C TYR A 18 20.23 28.17 13.77
N VAL A 19 19.26 27.46 13.18
CA VAL A 19 18.92 27.53 11.75
C VAL A 19 18.50 28.96 11.37
N HIS A 20 17.75 29.63 12.24
CA HIS A 20 17.33 31.01 12.04
C HIS A 20 18.51 31.99 11.99
N ILE A 21 19.44 31.90 12.96
CA ILE A 21 20.61 32.80 13.06
C ILE A 21 21.62 32.53 11.95
N VAL A 22 21.97 31.25 11.74
CA VAL A 22 23.08 30.85 10.87
C VAL A 22 22.65 30.68 9.41
N GLY A 23 21.36 30.44 9.18
CA GLY A 23 20.77 30.22 7.87
C GLY A 23 20.87 28.78 7.38
N ILE A 24 19.90 28.38 6.55
CA ILE A 24 19.68 27.01 6.06
C ILE A 24 20.97 26.40 5.45
N ARG A 25 21.69 27.15 4.59
CA ARG A 25 22.87 26.62 3.89
C ARG A 25 24.03 26.26 4.83
N LYS A 26 24.31 27.12 5.82
CA LYS A 26 25.40 26.88 6.78
C LYS A 26 24.99 25.80 7.79
N ALA A 27 23.74 25.81 8.25
CA ALA A 27 23.21 24.74 9.11
C ALA A 27 23.22 23.36 8.42
N ALA A 28 22.89 23.30 7.12
CA ALA A 28 22.91 22.07 6.33
C ALA A 28 24.27 21.38 6.28
N ARG A 29 25.37 22.14 6.35
CA ARG A 29 26.73 21.59 6.32
C ARG A 29 27.14 20.92 7.63
N ILE A 30 26.51 21.30 8.74
CA ILE A 30 26.81 20.79 10.08
C ILE A 30 25.92 19.58 10.44
N ARG A 31 24.92 19.24 9.61
CA ARG A 31 24.04 18.10 9.88
C ARG A 31 24.78 16.76 9.97
N THR A 32 25.98 16.64 9.39
CA THR A 32 26.83 15.43 9.44
C THR A 32 27.38 15.11 10.83
N VAL A 33 27.20 16.01 11.83
CA VAL A 33 27.76 15.84 13.18
C VAL A 33 27.12 14.69 13.95
N CYS A 34 25.78 14.49 13.87
CA CYS A 34 25.14 13.27 14.37
C CYS A 34 23.77 13.01 13.72
N ARG A 35 23.28 11.77 13.80
CA ARG A 35 21.99 11.35 13.20
C ARG A 35 20.80 12.12 13.78
N THR A 36 20.80 12.35 15.09
CA THR A 36 19.76 13.14 15.79
C THR A 36 19.72 14.57 15.25
N PHE A 37 20.88 15.23 15.14
CA PHE A 37 21.00 16.55 14.52
C PHE A 37 20.49 16.58 13.08
N THR A 38 20.84 15.56 12.28
CA THR A 38 20.36 15.43 10.90
C THR A 38 18.84 15.39 10.83
N CYS A 39 18.21 14.60 11.71
CA CYS A 39 16.76 14.42 11.73
C CYS A 39 16.05 15.75 12.01
N PHE A 40 16.42 16.44 13.10
CA PHE A 40 15.79 17.71 13.48
C PHE A 40 16.08 18.86 12.51
N ILE A 41 17.30 18.92 11.92
CA ILE A 41 17.61 19.94 10.89
C ILE A 41 16.78 19.69 9.63
N ASN A 42 16.63 18.44 9.20
CA ASN A 42 15.81 18.12 8.03
C ASN A 42 14.33 18.42 8.29
N GLU A 43 13.81 18.09 9.46
CA GLU A 43 12.44 18.45 9.85
C GLU A 43 12.25 19.97 9.82
N GLU A 44 13.14 20.75 10.45
CA GLU A 44 13.05 22.21 10.45
C GLU A 44 13.13 22.79 9.03
N PHE A 45 13.98 22.25 8.16
CA PHE A 45 14.07 22.69 6.78
C PHE A 45 12.78 22.39 6.01
N PHE A 46 12.38 21.13 5.95
CA PHE A 46 11.34 20.71 5.01
C PHE A 46 9.91 20.94 5.53
N ALA A 47 9.70 20.91 6.85
CA ALA A 47 8.38 21.07 7.43
C ALA A 47 8.05 22.53 7.80
N ARG A 48 9.05 23.35 8.15
CA ARG A 48 8.81 24.66 8.79
C ARG A 48 9.38 25.87 8.05
N GLN A 49 10.31 25.69 7.10
CA GLN A 49 10.77 26.80 6.28
C GLN A 49 9.87 27.00 5.04
N PRO A 50 9.45 28.24 4.74
CA PRO A 50 8.63 28.51 3.56
C PRO A 50 9.41 28.26 2.27
N ALA A 51 8.74 27.77 1.22
CA ALA A 51 9.34 27.43 -0.07
C ALA A 51 10.20 28.57 -0.67
N SER A 52 9.82 29.83 -0.41
CA SER A 52 10.56 31.03 -0.83
C SER A 52 12.00 31.09 -0.31
N LYS A 53 12.29 30.48 0.85
CA LYS A 53 13.66 30.40 1.41
C LYS A 53 14.55 29.42 0.65
N PHE A 54 13.96 28.46 -0.06
CA PHE A 54 14.68 27.53 -0.94
C PHE A 54 14.89 28.09 -2.35
N ILE A 55 14.04 29.03 -2.76
CA ILE A 55 14.08 29.67 -4.08
C ILE A 55 15.19 30.74 -4.18
N ALA A 56 15.82 31.11 -3.06
CA ALA A 56 16.89 32.11 -3.03
C ALA A 56 18.11 31.70 -3.90
N ARG A 57 18.08 32.20 -5.15
CA ARG A 57 19.11 32.13 -6.19
C ARG A 57 19.70 30.73 -6.33
N VAL A 58 18.97 29.86 -7.02
CA VAL A 58 19.62 28.97 -7.98
C VAL A 58 20.37 29.92 -8.95
N PRO A 59 21.71 29.85 -9.05
CA PRO A 59 22.46 30.66 -9.99
C PRO A 59 21.76 30.70 -11.34
N LYS A 60 21.63 31.88 -11.96
CA LYS A 60 21.04 31.98 -13.31
C LYS A 60 21.80 31.11 -14.31
N GLU A 61 23.06 30.77 -14.03
CA GLU A 61 23.88 29.81 -14.77
C GLU A 61 23.36 28.35 -14.68
N LEU A 62 22.68 27.97 -13.60
CA LEU A 62 22.00 26.67 -13.44
C LEU A 62 20.57 26.67 -14.00
N LEU A 63 19.89 27.82 -14.06
CA LEU A 63 18.57 27.97 -14.69
C LEU A 63 18.64 28.27 -16.20
N GLY A 64 19.75 28.88 -16.65
CA GLY A 64 19.97 29.39 -18.00
C GLY A 64 20.81 28.48 -18.89
N LYS A 65 21.46 27.45 -18.31
CA LYS A 65 21.61 26.20 -19.05
C LYS A 65 20.21 25.67 -19.22
N THR A 66 19.56 25.99 -20.34
CA THR A 66 18.49 25.16 -20.87
C THR A 66 18.97 23.74 -20.64
N ILE A 67 18.38 23.02 -19.69
CA ILE A 67 18.60 21.59 -19.55
C ILE A 67 18.41 21.13 -20.98
N PRO A 68 19.46 20.66 -21.66
CA PRO A 68 19.29 20.30 -23.04
C PRO A 68 18.12 19.34 -23.01
N LYS A 69 17.09 19.60 -23.82
CA LYS A 69 16.11 18.55 -24.17
C LYS A 69 16.83 17.45 -24.97
N THR A 70 18.06 17.12 -24.61
CA THR A 70 18.65 15.83 -24.85
C THR A 70 17.68 14.86 -24.20
N LYS A 71 17.00 14.10 -25.05
CA LYS A 71 16.48 12.76 -24.76
C LYS A 71 17.61 11.82 -24.31
N ALA A 72 18.54 12.28 -23.49
CA ALA A 72 19.39 11.41 -22.71
C ALA A 72 18.44 10.84 -21.67
N SER A 73 17.90 9.64 -21.94
CA SER A 73 17.07 8.91 -21.00
C SER A 73 17.89 8.77 -19.72
N VAL A 74 17.57 9.57 -18.71
CA VAL A 74 17.94 9.20 -17.35
C VAL A 74 17.42 7.78 -17.17
N PRO A 75 18.24 6.82 -16.73
CA PRO A 75 17.78 5.46 -16.50
C PRO A 75 16.51 5.51 -15.65
N ASN A 76 15.40 4.96 -16.16
CA ASN A 76 14.07 5.08 -15.53
C ASN A 76 14.07 4.62 -14.07
N ASP A 77 15.01 3.74 -13.70
CA ASP A 77 15.24 3.23 -12.35
C ASP A 77 15.26 4.31 -11.25
N HIS A 78 15.81 5.50 -11.52
CA HIS A 78 15.83 6.58 -10.53
C HIS A 78 14.45 7.20 -10.29
N VAL A 79 13.65 7.34 -11.36
CA VAL A 79 12.29 7.90 -11.28
C VAL A 79 11.36 6.91 -10.58
N ASP A 80 11.51 5.62 -10.86
CA ASP A 80 10.72 4.56 -10.23
C ASP A 80 11.05 4.43 -8.74
N THR A 81 12.34 4.51 -8.39
CA THR A 81 12.78 4.52 -6.98
C THR A 81 12.21 5.74 -6.24
N ALA A 82 12.26 6.93 -6.86
CA ALA A 82 11.71 8.15 -6.28
C ALA A 82 10.19 8.04 -6.06
N SER A 83 9.47 7.43 -7.01
CA SER A 83 8.02 7.20 -6.91
C SER A 83 7.68 6.30 -5.72
N LEU A 84 8.42 5.21 -5.54
CA LEU A 84 8.27 4.32 -4.40
C LEU A 84 8.52 5.03 -3.06
N VAL A 85 9.59 5.83 -2.97
CA VAL A 85 9.86 6.62 -1.75
C VAL A 85 8.71 7.61 -1.48
N ALA A 86 8.18 8.27 -2.51
CA ALA A 86 7.03 9.17 -2.35
C ALA A 86 5.78 8.45 -1.84
N ILE A 87 5.50 7.24 -2.33
CA ILE A 87 4.40 6.38 -1.85
C ILE A 87 4.62 5.99 -0.39
N MET A 88 5.84 5.59 -0.03
CA MET A 88 6.18 5.21 1.35
C MET A 88 5.99 6.38 2.33
N LEU A 89 6.26 7.61 1.88
CA LEU A 89 6.07 8.84 2.63
C LEU A 89 4.63 9.38 2.55
N GLN A 90 3.71 8.73 1.83
CA GLN A 90 2.32 9.16 1.61
C GLN A 90 2.21 10.59 1.05
N ARG A 91 3.17 10.98 0.19
CA ARG A 91 3.25 12.32 -0.42
C ARG A 91 2.57 12.32 -1.80
N ARG A 92 1.25 12.50 -1.80
CA ARG A 92 0.37 12.48 -2.99
C ARG A 92 0.81 13.45 -4.09
N ASP A 93 1.26 14.63 -3.69
CA ASP A 93 1.83 15.67 -4.55
C ASP A 93 3.06 15.18 -5.32
N LEU A 94 3.95 14.46 -4.63
CA LEU A 94 5.14 13.88 -5.25
C LEU A 94 4.80 12.67 -6.12
N VAL A 95 3.89 11.81 -5.67
CA VAL A 95 3.44 10.64 -6.47
C VAL A 95 2.87 11.10 -7.80
N THR A 96 1.94 12.06 -7.79
CA THR A 96 1.34 12.60 -9.02
C THR A 96 2.39 13.21 -9.94
N ALA A 97 3.28 14.05 -9.41
CA ALA A 97 4.36 14.65 -10.20
C ALA A 97 5.31 13.62 -10.83
N LEU A 98 5.66 12.56 -10.10
CA LEU A 98 6.56 11.51 -10.60
C LEU A 98 5.88 10.63 -11.66
N LEU A 99 4.61 10.29 -11.47
CA LEU A 99 3.80 9.59 -12.48
C LEU A 99 3.62 10.42 -13.75
N SER A 100 3.44 11.73 -13.64
CA SER A 100 3.42 12.65 -14.79
C SER A 100 4.76 12.71 -15.53
N ASN A 101 5.86 12.39 -14.86
CA ASN A 101 7.21 12.30 -15.45
C ASN A 101 7.57 10.89 -15.95
N GLY A 102 6.60 9.98 -16.05
CA GLY A 102 6.80 8.66 -16.63
C GLY A 102 7.30 7.58 -15.67
N ALA A 103 7.15 7.78 -14.35
CA ALA A 103 7.35 6.69 -13.39
C ALA A 103 6.45 5.50 -13.74
N ASP A 104 7.01 4.29 -13.74
CA ASP A 104 6.25 3.06 -13.99
C ASP A 104 5.41 2.70 -12.76
N VAL A 105 4.14 2.36 -13.00
CA VAL A 105 3.19 1.92 -11.95
C VAL A 105 3.34 0.42 -11.69
N TRP A 106 3.80 -0.32 -12.70
CA TRP A 106 3.87 -1.79 -12.70
C TRP A 106 5.25 -2.30 -12.32
N GLY A 107 6.28 -1.60 -12.77
CA GLY A 107 7.69 -1.87 -12.52
C GLY A 107 8.03 -1.87 -11.04
N GLY A 108 8.94 -2.75 -10.65
CA GLY A 108 9.46 -2.82 -9.30
C GLY A 108 10.92 -2.44 -9.26
N THR A 109 11.35 -1.82 -8.17
CA THR A 109 12.78 -1.65 -7.90
C THR A 109 13.21 -2.68 -6.88
N SER A 110 14.32 -3.38 -7.15
CA SER A 110 14.94 -4.33 -6.22
C SER A 110 15.78 -3.55 -5.21
N PRO A 111 15.14 -2.80 -4.29
CA PRO A 111 14.72 -3.40 -3.01
C PRO A 111 13.37 -2.90 -2.44
N LEU A 112 12.75 -1.89 -3.05
CA LEU A 112 11.58 -1.22 -2.50
C LEU A 112 10.26 -1.87 -2.93
N GLY A 113 10.32 -2.85 -3.83
CA GLY A 113 9.15 -3.56 -4.34
C GLY A 113 8.46 -2.80 -5.47
N ARG A 114 7.16 -3.04 -5.63
CA ARG A 114 6.33 -2.43 -6.68
C ARG A 114 5.45 -1.32 -6.11
N PRO A 115 5.22 -0.22 -6.85
CA PRO A 115 4.39 0.91 -6.41
C PRO A 115 3.02 0.50 -5.92
N LEU A 116 2.28 -0.30 -6.69
CA LEU A 116 0.94 -0.77 -6.33
C LEU A 116 0.92 -1.64 -5.07
N VAL A 117 1.86 -2.60 -4.97
CA VAL A 117 1.96 -3.48 -3.78
C VAL A 117 2.31 -2.66 -2.54
N THR A 118 3.22 -1.71 -2.68
CA THR A 118 3.62 -0.79 -1.61
C THR A 118 2.45 0.08 -1.18
N ALA A 119 1.73 0.70 -2.12
CA ALA A 119 0.56 1.52 -1.83
C ALA A 119 -0.55 0.70 -1.16
N ALA A 120 -0.79 -0.53 -1.59
CA ALA A 120 -1.79 -1.43 -0.99
C ALA A 120 -1.46 -1.82 0.46
N SER A 121 -0.18 -1.82 0.84
CA SER A 121 0.27 -2.00 2.22
C SER A 121 0.17 -0.73 3.08
N LYS A 122 -0.05 0.43 2.46
CA LYS A 122 -0.29 1.70 3.16
C LYS A 122 -1.80 1.90 3.30
N LYS A 123 -2.24 2.45 4.43
CA LYS A 123 -3.65 2.82 4.64
C LYS A 123 -4.11 4.01 3.79
N ASP A 124 -3.29 4.46 2.83
CA ASP A 124 -3.56 5.62 1.99
C ASP A 124 -4.22 5.19 0.68
N VAL A 125 -5.54 5.08 0.73
CA VAL A 125 -6.38 4.67 -0.40
C VAL A 125 -6.30 5.68 -1.55
N GLU A 126 -6.04 6.96 -1.26
CA GLU A 126 -5.93 7.98 -2.31
C GLU A 126 -4.71 7.77 -3.21
N VAL A 127 -3.56 7.42 -2.62
CA VAL A 127 -2.37 7.05 -3.40
C VAL A 127 -2.65 5.83 -4.29
N LEU A 128 -3.38 4.84 -3.76
CA LEU A 128 -3.81 3.69 -4.54
C LEU A 128 -4.69 4.10 -5.73
N TYR A 129 -5.66 5.00 -5.54
CA TYR A 129 -6.49 5.52 -6.63
C TYR A 129 -5.68 6.29 -7.67
N ILE A 130 -4.71 7.12 -7.26
CA ILE A 130 -3.82 7.83 -8.17
C ILE A 130 -3.02 6.85 -9.04
N LEU A 131 -2.51 5.77 -8.44
CA LEU A 131 -1.79 4.73 -9.19
C LEU A 131 -2.71 3.99 -10.14
N LEU A 132 -3.92 3.60 -9.72
CA LEU A 132 -4.90 2.92 -10.57
C LEU A 132 -5.44 3.79 -11.70
N SER A 133 -5.58 5.11 -11.49
CA SER A 133 -5.94 6.04 -12.57
C SER A 133 -4.82 6.13 -13.58
N LYS A 134 -3.57 6.19 -13.13
CA LYS A 134 -2.42 6.25 -14.04
C LYS A 134 -2.20 4.93 -14.80
N ALA A 135 -2.35 3.81 -14.11
CA ALA A 135 -2.31 2.46 -14.68
C ALA A 135 -3.29 2.30 -15.86
N ARG A 136 -4.43 2.99 -15.83
CA ARG A 136 -5.42 2.97 -16.92
C ARG A 136 -4.96 3.79 -18.14
N GLU A 137 -4.20 4.85 -17.94
CA GLU A 137 -3.68 5.69 -19.02
C GLU A 137 -2.46 5.08 -19.72
N THR A 138 -1.69 4.30 -18.97
CA THR A 138 -0.47 3.68 -19.47
C THR A 138 -0.75 2.24 -19.89
N ASP A 139 -0.60 1.94 -21.18
CA ASP A 139 -0.56 0.54 -21.65
C ASP A 139 0.63 -0.24 -21.05
N GLY A 140 1.52 0.47 -20.34
CA GLY A 140 2.51 -0.05 -19.40
C GLY A 140 3.68 -0.78 -20.07
N GLY A 141 3.59 -1.14 -21.36
CA GLY A 141 4.56 -2.00 -22.05
C GLY A 141 4.67 -3.42 -21.47
N GLN A 142 4.14 -3.65 -20.27
CA GLN A 142 4.12 -4.91 -19.55
C GLN A 142 3.03 -5.81 -20.09
N SER A 143 3.32 -7.11 -20.09
CA SER A 143 2.31 -8.12 -20.39
C SER A 143 1.14 -8.05 -19.40
N GLN A 144 -0.08 -8.27 -19.89
CA GLN A 144 -1.29 -8.40 -19.07
C GLN A 144 -1.10 -9.39 -17.90
N THR A 145 -0.30 -10.44 -18.10
CA THR A 145 0.05 -11.42 -17.05
C THR A 145 0.82 -10.78 -15.91
N VAL A 146 1.79 -9.89 -16.20
CA VAL A 146 2.59 -9.18 -15.19
C VAL A 146 1.71 -8.20 -14.41
N GLN A 147 0.83 -7.47 -15.12
CA GLN A 147 -0.13 -6.54 -14.50
C GLN A 147 -1.09 -7.28 -13.58
N SER A 148 -1.66 -8.40 -14.04
CA SER A 148 -2.56 -9.26 -13.27
C SER A 148 -1.87 -9.81 -12.02
N ASN A 149 -0.66 -10.37 -12.16
CA ASN A 149 0.12 -10.87 -11.03
C ASN A 149 0.42 -9.78 -10.00
N THR A 150 0.79 -8.58 -10.45
CA THR A 150 1.10 -7.43 -9.58
C THR A 150 -0.12 -6.98 -8.79
N LEU A 151 -1.30 -6.94 -9.42
CA LEU A 151 -2.55 -6.58 -8.75
C LEU A 151 -2.97 -7.63 -7.73
N VAL A 152 -2.84 -8.93 -8.07
CA VAL A 152 -3.15 -10.02 -7.13
C VAL A 152 -2.19 -9.99 -5.93
N GLU A 153 -0.91 -9.74 -6.16
CA GLU A 153 0.08 -9.55 -5.09
C GLU A 153 -0.32 -8.37 -4.18
N ALA A 154 -0.72 -7.23 -4.77
CA ALA A 154 -1.18 -6.07 -4.02
C ALA A 154 -2.46 -6.35 -3.20
N MET A 155 -3.42 -7.12 -3.76
CA MET A 155 -4.62 -7.56 -3.05
C MET A 155 -4.27 -8.42 -1.84
N LEU A 156 -3.41 -9.42 -2.02
CA LEU A 156 -2.96 -10.32 -0.96
C LEU A 156 -2.21 -9.55 0.14
N ARG A 157 -1.34 -8.61 -0.24
CA ARG A 157 -0.64 -7.74 0.71
C ARG A 157 -1.62 -6.87 1.50
N ALA A 158 -2.61 -6.27 0.84
CA ALA A 158 -3.66 -5.50 1.51
C ALA A 158 -4.45 -6.37 2.50
N LEU A 159 -4.79 -7.61 2.15
CA LEU A 159 -5.47 -8.53 3.06
C LEU A 159 -4.61 -8.89 4.28
N GLN A 160 -3.31 -9.13 4.10
CA GLN A 160 -2.38 -9.40 5.20
C GLN A 160 -2.28 -8.24 6.18
N ASP A 161 -2.30 -7.01 5.68
CA ASP A 161 -2.25 -5.80 6.51
C ASP A 161 -3.63 -5.36 7.03
N ASN A 162 -4.66 -6.21 6.89
CA ASN A 162 -6.05 -5.97 7.26
C ASN A 162 -6.68 -4.72 6.60
N LEU A 163 -6.24 -4.40 5.38
CA LEU A 163 -6.72 -3.32 4.52
C LEU A 163 -7.66 -3.86 3.45
N ALA A 164 -8.65 -4.62 3.89
CA ALA A 164 -9.45 -5.43 2.97
C ALA A 164 -10.32 -4.60 2.00
N PHE A 165 -10.65 -3.35 2.34
CA PHE A 165 -11.24 -2.37 1.40
C PHE A 165 -10.34 -2.14 0.18
N ALA A 166 -9.03 -1.97 0.38
CA ALA A 166 -8.08 -1.79 -0.72
C ALA A 166 -8.05 -3.04 -1.62
N SER A 167 -8.10 -4.24 -1.05
CA SER A 167 -8.20 -5.48 -1.82
C SER A 167 -9.48 -5.55 -2.67
N THR A 168 -10.62 -5.08 -2.15
CA THR A 168 -11.88 -5.00 -2.91
C THR A 168 -11.80 -4.02 -4.06
N VAL A 169 -11.22 -2.82 -3.85
CA VAL A 169 -11.00 -1.83 -4.91
C VAL A 169 -10.10 -2.39 -6.01
N LEU A 170 -9.01 -3.05 -5.62
CA LEU A 170 -8.07 -3.69 -6.54
C LEU A 170 -8.74 -4.81 -7.34
N LEU A 171 -9.53 -5.69 -6.69
CA LEU A 171 -10.24 -6.76 -7.39
C LEU A 171 -11.26 -6.17 -8.38
N TYR A 172 -12.03 -5.17 -7.97
CA TYR A 172 -12.99 -4.49 -8.87
C TYR A 172 -12.27 -3.92 -10.09
N TRP A 173 -11.16 -3.22 -9.89
CA TRP A 173 -10.36 -2.67 -10.98
C TRP A 173 -9.82 -3.78 -11.90
N HIS A 174 -9.27 -4.86 -11.33
CA HIS A 174 -8.76 -6.00 -12.08
C HIS A 174 -9.84 -6.60 -12.97
N ILE A 175 -11.04 -6.86 -12.43
CA ILE A 175 -12.16 -7.43 -13.19
C ILE A 175 -12.58 -6.52 -14.33
N LYS A 176 -12.66 -5.22 -14.06
CA LYS A 176 -13.12 -4.22 -15.03
C LYS A 176 -12.15 -4.02 -16.19
N HIS A 177 -10.84 -4.08 -15.94
CA HIS A 177 -9.83 -3.71 -16.93
C HIS A 177 -9.02 -4.89 -17.48
N LEU A 178 -8.77 -5.92 -16.69
CA LEU A 178 -7.98 -7.09 -17.08
C LEU A 178 -8.80 -8.39 -17.16
N GLY A 179 -10.08 -8.35 -16.76
CA GLY A 179 -10.93 -9.52 -16.67
C GLY A 179 -10.74 -10.30 -15.36
N LYS A 180 -11.25 -11.53 -15.32
CA LYS A 180 -11.20 -12.37 -14.11
C LYS A 180 -9.75 -12.82 -13.83
N PRO A 181 -9.27 -12.77 -12.57
CA PRO A 181 -7.97 -13.36 -12.24
C PRO A 181 -7.93 -14.87 -12.55
N ALA A 182 -6.73 -15.41 -12.74
CA ALA A 182 -6.55 -16.85 -12.96
C ALA A 182 -7.17 -17.67 -11.82
N LEU A 183 -7.61 -18.90 -12.10
CA LEU A 183 -8.29 -19.73 -11.10
C LEU A 183 -7.44 -19.93 -9.83
N ALA A 184 -6.14 -20.20 -9.98
CA ALA A 184 -5.22 -20.35 -8.86
C ALA A 184 -5.10 -19.08 -8.00
N GLN A 185 -5.08 -17.90 -8.64
CA GLN A 185 -5.07 -16.61 -7.94
C GLN A 185 -6.38 -16.37 -7.19
N ARG A 186 -7.52 -16.72 -7.80
CA ARG A 186 -8.84 -16.62 -7.15
C ARG A 186 -8.95 -17.54 -5.94
N ASP A 187 -8.44 -18.77 -6.03
CA ASP A 187 -8.38 -19.70 -4.90
C ASP A 187 -7.60 -19.11 -3.72
N GLN A 188 -6.42 -18.53 -4.01
CA GLN A 188 -5.58 -17.91 -2.99
C GLN A 188 -6.25 -16.68 -2.36
N LEU A 189 -6.82 -15.79 -3.18
CA LEU A 189 -7.56 -14.61 -2.71
C LEU A 189 -8.76 -15.01 -1.87
N PHE A 190 -9.49 -16.05 -2.27
CA PHE A 190 -10.66 -16.54 -1.55
C PHE A 190 -10.29 -17.09 -0.18
N ALA A 191 -9.28 -17.96 -0.11
CA ALA A 191 -8.80 -18.52 1.15
C ALA A 191 -8.34 -17.41 2.10
N GLN A 192 -7.58 -16.43 1.60
CA GLN A 192 -7.13 -15.29 2.41
C GLN A 192 -8.29 -14.40 2.86
N ALA A 193 -9.26 -14.12 1.98
CA ALA A 193 -10.44 -13.33 2.31
C ALA A 193 -11.32 -14.01 3.35
N ALA A 194 -11.48 -15.33 3.28
CA ALA A 194 -12.21 -16.13 4.26
C ALA A 194 -11.49 -16.17 5.61
N HIS A 195 -10.17 -16.28 5.60
CA HIS A 195 -9.35 -16.22 6.81
C HIS A 195 -9.38 -14.84 7.48
N VAL A 196 -9.41 -13.75 6.71
CA VAL A 196 -9.57 -12.39 7.27
C VAL A 196 -11.03 -12.08 7.64
N GLY A 197 -12.00 -12.80 7.07
CA GLY A 197 -13.43 -12.54 7.28
C GLY A 197 -13.97 -11.36 6.47
N HIS A 198 -13.37 -11.05 5.30
CA HIS A 198 -13.78 -9.89 4.50
C HIS A 198 -14.96 -10.19 3.56
N ILE A 199 -16.17 -9.94 4.07
CA ILE A 199 -17.43 -10.26 3.40
C ILE A 199 -17.59 -9.65 2.00
N PRO A 200 -17.33 -8.35 1.76
CA PRO A 200 -17.52 -7.78 0.42
C PRO A 200 -16.64 -8.45 -0.63
N LEU A 201 -15.39 -8.79 -0.28
CA LEU A 201 -14.47 -9.46 -1.19
C LEU A 201 -14.89 -10.91 -1.45
N LEU A 202 -15.36 -11.64 -0.42
CA LEU A 202 -15.92 -12.97 -0.59
C LEU A 202 -17.14 -12.96 -1.52
N GLY A 203 -18.06 -12.01 -1.32
CA GLY A 203 -19.22 -11.83 -2.19
C GLY A 203 -18.81 -11.63 -3.64
N MET A 204 -17.88 -10.71 -3.90
CA MET A 204 -17.35 -10.47 -5.24
C MET A 204 -16.69 -11.69 -5.87
N LEU A 205 -15.85 -12.42 -5.12
CA LEU A 205 -15.18 -13.63 -5.62
C LEU A 205 -16.19 -14.73 -5.93
N LEU A 206 -17.19 -14.93 -5.08
CA LEU A 206 -18.26 -15.88 -5.30
C LEU A 206 -19.04 -15.55 -6.58
N ASP A 207 -19.44 -14.29 -6.77
CA ASP A 207 -20.16 -13.87 -7.97
C ASP A 207 -19.38 -14.14 -9.27
N GLN A 208 -18.05 -14.29 -9.19
CA GLN A 208 -17.22 -14.62 -10.35
C GLN A 208 -17.13 -16.12 -10.66
N VAL A 209 -17.26 -16.97 -9.65
CA VAL A 209 -16.83 -18.38 -9.68
C VAL A 209 -18.00 -19.36 -9.63
N PHE A 210 -19.22 -18.90 -9.37
CA PHE A 210 -20.38 -19.73 -9.02
C PHE A 210 -21.01 -20.54 -10.19
N ILE A 211 -20.21 -21.34 -10.89
CA ILE A 211 -20.66 -22.29 -11.90
C ILE A 211 -19.98 -23.64 -11.65
N GLY A 212 -20.76 -24.63 -11.22
CA GLY A 212 -20.38 -26.06 -11.20
C GLY A 212 -19.49 -26.53 -10.02
N PRO A 213 -18.48 -27.40 -10.26
CA PRO A 213 -17.77 -28.18 -9.25
C PRO A 213 -16.92 -27.33 -8.28
N LEU A 214 -16.65 -26.07 -8.63
CA LEU A 214 -15.94 -25.14 -7.75
C LEU A 214 -16.77 -24.77 -6.51
N LYS A 215 -18.11 -24.89 -6.58
CA LYS A 215 -19.00 -24.62 -5.45
C LYS A 215 -18.61 -25.45 -4.22
N GLU A 216 -18.41 -26.75 -4.39
CA GLU A 216 -18.06 -27.66 -3.28
C GLU A 216 -16.71 -27.32 -2.66
N LYS A 217 -15.71 -27.00 -3.50
CA LYS A 217 -14.37 -26.59 -3.05
C LYS A 217 -14.45 -25.35 -2.17
N TYR A 218 -15.15 -24.30 -2.61
CA TYR A 218 -15.27 -23.05 -1.84
C TYR A 218 -16.15 -23.20 -0.61
N THR A 219 -17.23 -24.00 -0.67
CA THR A 219 -18.02 -24.34 0.51
C THR A 219 -17.14 -24.96 1.59
N LYS A 220 -16.26 -25.91 1.22
CA LYS A 220 -15.32 -26.53 2.17
C LYS A 220 -14.40 -25.48 2.81
N VAL A 221 -13.78 -24.62 2.00
CA VAL A 221 -12.90 -23.54 2.51
C VAL A 221 -13.64 -22.59 3.47
N LEU A 222 -14.90 -22.25 3.17
CA LEU A 222 -15.70 -21.41 4.07
C LEU A 222 -16.06 -22.15 5.35
N VAL A 223 -16.43 -23.44 5.30
CA VAL A 223 -16.71 -24.25 6.50
C VAL A 223 -15.48 -24.38 7.39
N ASP A 224 -14.31 -24.64 6.80
CA ASP A 224 -13.05 -24.71 7.54
C ASP A 224 -12.72 -23.33 8.17
N SER A 225 -12.98 -22.24 7.45
CA SER A 225 -12.79 -20.87 7.95
C SER A 225 -13.80 -20.49 9.04
N LEU A 226 -15.04 -20.99 8.99
CA LEU A 226 -16.07 -20.76 10.02
C LEU A 226 -15.65 -21.31 11.38
N GLN A 227 -14.94 -22.45 11.39
CA GLN A 227 -14.47 -23.09 12.62
C GLN A 227 -13.26 -22.37 13.23
N ALA A 228 -12.42 -21.78 12.40
CA ALA A 228 -11.18 -21.14 12.84
C ALA A 228 -11.31 -19.65 13.18
N ASN A 229 -12.35 -18.97 12.69
CA ASN A 229 -12.37 -17.52 12.63
C ASN A 229 -13.39 -16.87 13.58
N LYS A 230 -13.01 -15.73 14.17
CA LYS A 230 -13.88 -14.88 15.00
C LYS A 230 -15.06 -14.28 14.21
N HIS A 231 -14.97 -14.27 12.88
CA HIS A 231 -15.97 -13.70 11.97
C HIS A 231 -16.99 -14.73 11.45
N SER A 232 -17.20 -15.83 12.18
CA SER A 232 -18.04 -16.96 11.74
C SER A 232 -19.47 -16.56 11.37
N ALA A 233 -20.12 -15.69 12.15
CA ALA A 233 -21.49 -15.23 11.85
C ALA A 233 -21.59 -14.49 10.51
N ALA A 234 -20.60 -13.66 10.18
CA ALA A 234 -20.60 -12.88 8.95
C ALA A 234 -20.34 -13.76 7.73
N ILE A 235 -19.41 -14.72 7.84
CA ILE A 235 -19.15 -15.71 6.79
C ILE A 235 -20.40 -16.58 6.57
N LEU A 236 -21.08 -16.99 7.64
CA LEU A 236 -22.31 -17.78 7.55
C LEU A 236 -23.42 -17.02 6.84
N ALA A 237 -23.57 -15.71 7.10
CA ALA A 237 -24.53 -14.86 6.40
C ALA A 237 -24.30 -14.87 4.88
N VAL A 238 -23.05 -14.77 4.42
CA VAL A 238 -22.70 -14.86 2.98
C VAL A 238 -23.02 -16.26 2.44
N CYS A 239 -22.70 -17.32 3.19
CA CYS A 239 -23.03 -18.68 2.79
C CYS A 239 -24.54 -18.89 2.57
N LEU A 240 -25.36 -18.32 3.45
CA LEU A 240 -26.82 -18.39 3.35
C LEU A 240 -27.34 -17.55 2.19
N GLU A 241 -26.88 -16.31 2.05
CA GLU A 241 -27.28 -15.39 0.97
C GLU A 241 -26.98 -16.01 -0.41
N LYS A 242 -25.79 -16.58 -0.58
CA LYS A 242 -25.35 -17.20 -1.84
C LYS A 242 -25.83 -18.65 -1.99
N ARG A 243 -26.69 -19.16 -1.10
CA ARG A 243 -27.22 -20.53 -1.12
C ARG A 243 -26.13 -21.61 -1.24
N LEU A 244 -24.98 -21.38 -0.59
CA LEU A 244 -23.87 -22.34 -0.51
C LEU A 244 -24.21 -23.51 0.39
N VAL A 245 -24.97 -23.22 1.44
CA VAL A 245 -25.37 -24.17 2.48
C VAL A 245 -26.88 -24.30 2.36
N HIS A 246 -27.38 -25.52 2.15
CA HIS A 246 -28.81 -25.77 2.28
C HIS A 246 -29.17 -25.73 3.77
N SER A 247 -30.30 -25.10 4.09
CA SER A 247 -30.80 -24.95 5.46
C SER A 247 -30.91 -26.28 6.23
N ASP A 248 -30.92 -27.42 5.54
CA ASP A 248 -30.99 -28.76 6.11
C ASP A 248 -29.66 -29.36 6.58
N THR A 249 -28.52 -28.72 6.28
CA THR A 249 -27.25 -29.19 6.82
C THR A 249 -27.20 -28.88 8.31
N ARG A 250 -27.56 -29.89 9.11
CA ARG A 250 -27.44 -29.86 10.58
C ARG A 250 -25.99 -29.60 10.94
N PHE A 251 -25.62 -28.33 11.10
CA PHE A 251 -24.40 -27.92 11.79
C PHE A 251 -24.53 -28.47 13.21
N ARG A 252 -24.04 -29.70 13.42
CA ARG A 252 -23.83 -30.22 14.76
C ARG A 252 -22.72 -29.35 15.34
N SER A 253 -23.11 -28.31 16.08
CA SER A 253 -22.19 -27.63 16.99
C SER A 253 -21.51 -28.74 17.77
N ARG A 254 -20.18 -28.82 17.68
CA ARG A 254 -19.45 -29.66 18.63
C ARG A 254 -19.87 -29.16 20.01
N PRO A 255 -20.42 -30.02 20.89
CA PRO A 255 -20.73 -29.61 22.23
C PRO A 255 -19.46 -29.01 22.83
N ASN A 256 -19.55 -27.78 23.33
CA ASN A 256 -18.43 -27.11 24.00
C ASN A 256 -17.96 -28.02 25.15
N ASP A 257 -16.76 -28.58 25.02
CA ASP A 257 -16.08 -29.35 26.07
C ASP A 257 -15.66 -28.46 27.28
N GLU A 258 -16.11 -27.20 27.34
CA GLU A 258 -15.85 -26.28 28.47
C GLU A 258 -16.63 -26.64 29.75
N ALA A 259 -17.54 -27.63 29.72
CA ALA A 259 -18.25 -28.07 30.92
C ALA A 259 -17.44 -29.00 31.85
N SER A 260 -16.19 -29.33 31.51
CA SER A 260 -15.37 -30.32 32.25
C SER A 260 -14.35 -29.73 33.22
N ALA A 261 -14.28 -28.39 33.39
CA ALA A 261 -13.26 -27.74 34.24
C ALA A 261 -13.79 -27.16 35.57
N LEU A 262 -14.99 -27.56 36.02
CA LEU A 262 -15.61 -27.08 37.27
C LEU A 262 -15.92 -28.21 38.28
N ARG A 263 -15.16 -29.29 38.22
CA ARG A 263 -15.06 -30.28 39.29
C ARG A 263 -13.59 -30.44 39.64
N ASP A 264 -13.13 -29.61 40.58
CA ASP A 264 -12.21 -29.91 41.68
C ASP A 264 -11.96 -28.63 42.50
#